data_AF-A0A4V6J224-F1
#
_entry.id   AF-A0A4V6J224-F1
#
_cell.length_a   1.000
_cell.length_b   1.000
_cell.length_c   1.000
_cell.angle_alpha   90.00
_cell.angle_beta   90.00
_cell.angle_gamma   90.00
#
_symmetry.space_group_name_H-M   'P 1'
#
loop_
_entity.id
_entity.type
_entity.pdbx_description
1 polymer ?
#
loop_
_entity_poly.entity_id
_entity_poly.type
_entity_poly.pdbx_seq_one_letter_code
_entity_poly.pdbx_strand_id
1 'polypeptide(L)'
;MGCDIEVIRPRENWRRIANAVFSSGEHAEVEAERPEMQLAAFWRIWTRKEAIVKQRGGSAWQIASVDSTFRSRLSVGQLQLGDLSLAVCTPTPFELKVEPAG
;
A
#
# COMPACT_ATOMS: atom_id res chain seq x y z
N MET A 1 -15.94 -2.08 0.34
CA MET A 1 -14.65 -2.02 1.08
C MET A 1 -13.64 -2.79 0.25
N GLY A 2 -12.39 -2.34 0.20
CA GLY A 2 -11.29 -3.08 -0.43
C GLY A 2 -10.17 -3.32 0.57
N CYS A 3 -9.49 -4.44 0.46
CA CYS A 3 -8.35 -4.77 1.31
C CYS A 3 -7.29 -5.56 0.54
N ASP A 4 -6.05 -5.43 0.97
CA ASP A 4 -4.93 -6.18 0.45
C ASP A 4 -3.92 -6.50 1.55
N ILE A 5 -3.38 -7.70 1.53
CA ILE A 5 -2.35 -8.16 2.46
C ILE A 5 -1.25 -8.87 1.67
N GLU A 6 0.00 -8.51 1.96
CA GLU A 6 1.18 -9.07 1.30
C GLU A 6 2.27 -9.39 2.32
N VAL A 7 3.03 -10.45 2.03
CA VAL A 7 4.27 -10.74 2.75
C VAL A 7 5.38 -9.85 2.19
N ILE A 8 6.01 -9.06 3.07
CA ILE A 8 7.21 -8.27 2.86
C ILE A 8 8.37 -9.22 2.64
N ARG A 9 8.64 -9.50 1.37
CA ARG A 9 9.69 -10.43 0.94
C ARG A 9 10.64 -9.78 -0.06
N PRO A 10 11.91 -10.25 -0.13
CA PRO A 10 12.84 -9.84 -1.18
C PRO A 10 12.21 -10.00 -2.56
N ARG A 11 12.32 -8.95 -3.38
CA ARG A 11 11.83 -8.94 -4.75
C ARG A 11 12.81 -8.18 -5.62
N GLU A 12 13.61 -8.89 -6.40
CA GLU A 12 14.72 -8.32 -7.17
C GLU A 12 14.33 -7.10 -8.02
N ASN A 13 13.17 -7.13 -8.68
CA ASN A 13 12.71 -6.09 -9.60
C ASN A 13 11.72 -5.09 -8.99
N TRP A 14 11.63 -4.98 -7.66
CA TRP A 14 10.64 -4.11 -7.01
C TRP A 14 10.77 -2.64 -7.44
N ARG A 15 11.99 -2.13 -7.62
CA ARG A 15 12.23 -0.75 -8.10
C ARG A 15 11.70 -0.53 -9.51
N ARG A 16 11.88 -1.50 -10.41
CA ARG A 16 11.35 -1.41 -11.78
C ARG A 16 9.83 -1.39 -11.79
N ILE A 17 9.21 -2.15 -10.91
CA ILE A 17 7.74 -2.16 -10.75
C ILE A 17 7.27 -0.83 -10.18
N ALA A 18 7.92 -0.33 -9.13
CA ALA A 18 7.64 0.99 -8.56
C ALA A 18 7.69 2.06 -9.68
N ASN A 19 8.77 2.11 -10.46
CA ASN A 19 8.92 3.07 -11.57
C ASN A 19 7.81 2.96 -12.63
N ALA A 20 7.16 1.79 -12.77
CA ALA A 20 6.10 1.57 -13.74
C ALA A 20 4.70 1.93 -13.20
N VAL A 21 4.51 1.93 -11.88
CA VAL A 21 3.15 2.00 -11.27
C VAL A 21 3.01 3.03 -10.17
N PHE A 22 4.10 3.60 -9.64
CA PHE A 22 4.07 4.57 -8.56
C PHE A 22 4.04 6.00 -9.11
N SER A 23 3.31 6.87 -8.40
CA SER A 23 3.30 8.32 -8.64
C SER A 23 4.60 8.95 -8.12
N SER A 24 4.88 10.20 -8.48
CA SER A 24 6.01 10.96 -7.92
C SER A 24 5.92 11.08 -6.39
N GLY A 25 4.71 11.21 -5.84
CA GLY A 25 4.51 11.28 -4.39
C GLY A 25 4.84 9.95 -3.70
N GLU A 26 4.45 8.83 -4.31
CA GLU A 26 4.75 7.49 -3.81
C GLU A 26 6.26 7.18 -3.92
N HIS A 27 6.93 7.64 -4.98
CA HIS A 27 8.38 7.57 -5.07
C HIS A 27 9.07 8.36 -3.95
N ALA A 28 8.61 9.58 -3.68
CA ALA A 28 9.14 10.38 -2.58
C ALA A 28 8.95 9.69 -1.21
N GLU A 29 7.83 8.99 -0.99
CA GLU A 29 7.62 8.20 0.22
C GLU A 29 8.63 7.04 0.35
N VAL A 30 8.98 6.36 -0.75
CA VAL A 30 10.02 5.32 -0.74
C VAL A 30 11.40 5.93 -0.46
N GLU A 31 11.72 7.05 -1.11
CA GLU A 31 13.03 7.70 -1.02
C GLU A 31 13.29 8.35 0.34
N ALA A 32 12.23 8.76 1.05
CA ALA A 32 12.32 9.28 2.41
C ALA A 32 12.70 8.20 3.44
N GLU A 33 12.56 6.92 3.10
CA GLU A 33 12.88 5.81 3.98
C GLU A 33 14.37 5.43 3.88
N ARG A 34 14.91 4.93 4.99
CA ARG A 34 16.28 4.38 5.03
C ARG A 34 16.41 3.25 3.98
N PRO A 35 17.58 3.08 3.31
CA PRO A 35 17.74 2.10 2.24
C PRO A 35 17.22 0.69 2.55
N GLU A 36 17.43 0.22 3.77
CA GLU A 36 16.97 -1.08 4.28
C GLU A 36 15.45 -1.18 4.48
N MET A 37 14.76 -0.05 4.62
CA MET A 37 13.30 0.04 4.79
C MET A 37 12.54 0.28 3.48
N GLN A 38 13.23 0.65 2.40
CA GLN A 38 12.59 1.02 1.13
C GLN A 38 11.76 -0.12 0.52
N LEU A 39 12.19 -1.38 0.69
CA LEU A 39 11.40 -2.53 0.23
C LEU A 39 10.10 -2.68 1.03
N ALA A 40 10.13 -2.44 2.35
CA ALA A 40 8.93 -2.44 3.16
C ALA A 40 7.99 -1.28 2.78
N ALA A 41 8.55 -0.11 2.44
CA ALA A 41 7.78 1.02 1.93
C ALA A 41 7.11 0.70 0.57
N PHE A 42 7.81 -0.01 -0.32
CA PHE A 42 7.23 -0.51 -1.56
C PHE A 42 5.99 -1.38 -1.29
N TRP A 43 6.09 -2.38 -0.41
CA TRP A 43 4.95 -3.24 -0.07
C TRP A 43 3.80 -2.48 0.61
N ARG A 44 4.12 -1.46 1.43
CA ARG A 44 3.13 -0.56 2.04
C ARG A 44 2.35 0.26 1.00
N ILE A 45 3.04 0.79 -0.01
CA ILE A 45 2.40 1.52 -1.11
C ILE A 45 1.59 0.55 -1.99
N TRP A 46 2.17 -0.60 -2.33
CA TRP A 46 1.51 -1.63 -3.14
C TRP A 46 0.15 -2.03 -2.56
N THR A 47 0.14 -2.44 -1.28
CA THR A 47 -1.08 -2.85 -0.57
C THR A 47 -2.11 -1.72 -0.50
N ARG A 48 -1.69 -0.48 -0.25
CA ARG A 48 -2.59 0.70 -0.31
C ARG A 48 -3.25 0.86 -1.68
N LYS A 49 -2.47 0.78 -2.76
CA LYS A 49 -2.98 0.95 -4.12
C LYS A 49 -3.97 -0.17 -4.46
N GLU A 50 -3.65 -1.42 -4.17
CA GLU A 50 -4.54 -2.57 -4.35
C GLU A 50 -5.84 -2.43 -3.54
N ALA A 51 -5.76 -2.03 -2.27
CA ALA A 51 -6.95 -1.79 -1.44
C ALA A 51 -7.87 -0.72 -2.06
N ILE A 52 -7.31 0.36 -2.61
CA ILE A 52 -8.09 1.41 -3.30
C ILE A 52 -8.71 0.88 -4.61
N VAL A 53 -7.95 0.15 -5.42
CA VAL A 53 -8.46 -0.47 -6.67
C VAL A 53 -9.63 -1.39 -6.36
N LYS A 54 -9.47 -2.29 -5.38
CA LYS A 54 -10.50 -3.24 -4.94
C LYS A 54 -11.71 -2.53 -4.36
N GLN A 55 -11.53 -1.44 -3.60
CA GLN A 55 -12.64 -0.65 -3.06
C GLN A 55 -13.52 -0.06 -4.17
N ARG A 56 -12.93 0.29 -5.32
CA ARG A 56 -13.63 0.83 -6.50
C ARG A 56 -14.23 -0.26 -7.40
N GLY A 57 -14.08 -1.55 -7.06
CA GLY A 57 -14.48 -2.67 -7.90
C GLY A 57 -13.59 -2.88 -9.14
N GLY A 58 -12.36 -2.36 -9.10
CA GLY A 58 -11.41 -2.47 -10.20
C GLY A 58 -10.62 -3.79 -10.23
N SER A 59 -9.74 -3.89 -11.21
CA SER A 59 -8.80 -5.01 -11.41
C SER A 59 -7.34 -4.56 -11.23
N ALA A 60 -6.44 -5.52 -10.99
CA ALA A 60 -5.01 -5.26 -10.78
C ALA A 60 -4.34 -4.43 -11.90
N TRP A 61 -4.86 -4.50 -13.13
CA TRP A 61 -4.39 -3.68 -14.26
C TRP A 61 -4.52 -2.17 -14.03
N GLN A 62 -5.35 -1.75 -13.08
CA GLN A 62 -5.61 -0.35 -12.77
C GLN A 62 -4.70 0.20 -11.67
N ILE A 63 -3.77 -0.60 -11.13
CA ILE A 63 -2.90 -0.18 -10.02
C ILE A 63 -2.10 1.09 -10.36
N ALA A 64 -1.62 1.23 -11.59
CA ALA A 64 -0.88 2.41 -12.06
C ALA A 64 -1.74 3.69 -12.16
N SER A 65 -3.07 3.55 -12.22
CA SER A 65 -4.00 4.69 -12.30
C SER A 65 -4.39 5.27 -10.93
N VAL A 66 -3.94 4.64 -9.84
CA VAL A 66 -4.20 5.08 -8.47
C VAL A 66 -2.96 5.78 -7.93
N ASP A 67 -3.12 6.91 -7.26
CA ASP A 67 -2.09 7.52 -6.43
C ASP A 67 -2.53 7.42 -4.97
N SER A 68 -1.83 6.62 -4.17
CA SER A 68 -2.14 6.40 -2.76
C SER A 68 -1.75 7.55 -1.84
N THR A 69 -1.00 8.54 -2.34
CA THR A 69 -0.71 9.81 -1.62
C THR A 69 -1.80 10.85 -1.80
N PHE A 70 -2.67 10.68 -2.81
CA PHE A 70 -3.72 11.64 -3.11
C PHE A 70 -4.84 11.61 -2.06
N ARG A 71 -5.17 12.79 -1.52
CA ARG A 71 -6.28 12.93 -0.57
C ARG A 71 -7.62 12.79 -1.30
N SER A 72 -8.23 11.61 -1.15
CA SER A 72 -9.56 11.31 -1.67
C SER A 72 -10.64 11.36 -0.58
N ARG A 73 -11.91 11.15 -0.96
CA ARG A 73 -13.02 10.95 -0.01
C ARG A 73 -12.98 9.58 0.68
N LEU A 74 -12.11 8.67 0.25
CA LEU A 74 -11.94 7.35 0.85
C LEU A 74 -11.02 7.46 2.06
N SER A 75 -11.32 6.68 3.09
CA SER A 75 -10.41 6.44 4.19
C SER A 75 -9.54 5.22 3.86
N VAL A 76 -8.24 5.36 4.03
CA VAL A 76 -7.26 4.27 3.84
C VAL A 76 -6.50 4.09 5.14
N GLY A 77 -6.62 2.90 5.72
CA GLY A 77 -5.84 2.46 6.87
C GLY A 77 -4.74 1.50 6.41
N GLN A 78 -3.58 1.58 7.06
CA GLN A 78 -2.43 0.73 6.76
C GLN A 78 -1.81 0.20 8.05
N LEU A 79 -1.24 -1.00 7.99
CA LEU A 79 -0.54 -1.64 9.09
C LEU A 79 0.59 -2.53 8.54
N GLN A 80 1.76 -2.47 9.17
CA GLN A 80 2.80 -3.48 8.99
C GLN A 80 3.04 -4.19 10.32
N LEU A 81 2.95 -5.52 10.32
CA LEU A 81 3.11 -6.36 11.51
C LEU A 81 4.01 -7.54 11.17
N GLY A 82 5.20 -7.59 11.77
CA GLY A 82 6.23 -8.55 11.38
C GLY A 82 6.62 -8.37 9.92
N ASP A 83 6.48 -9.44 9.13
CA ASP A 83 6.71 -9.45 7.69
C ASP A 83 5.42 -9.23 6.87
N LEU A 84 4.32 -8.79 7.48
CA LEU A 84 3.07 -8.52 6.77
C LEU A 84 2.87 -7.03 6.52
N SER A 85 2.37 -6.71 5.33
CA SER A 85 1.82 -5.40 4.99
C SER A 85 0.34 -5.54 4.69
N LEU A 86 -0.50 -4.77 5.36
CA LEU A 86 -1.95 -4.74 5.20
C LEU A 86 -2.40 -3.32 4.88
N ALA A 87 -3.34 -3.19 3.94
CA ALA A 87 -4.11 -1.97 3.78
C ALA A 87 -5.60 -2.26 3.62
N VAL A 88 -6.42 -1.36 4.14
CA VAL A 88 -7.88 -1.41 4.02
C VAL A 88 -8.36 -0.05 3.54
N CYS A 89 -9.33 -0.04 2.63
CA CYS A 89 -9.93 1.15 2.06
C CYS A 89 -11.46 1.11 2.15
N THR A 90 -12.03 2.17 2.73
CA THR A 90 -13.47 2.30 3.00
C THR A 90 -14.00 3.68 2.60
N PRO A 91 -15.31 3.81 2.35
CA PRO A 91 -15.94 5.12 2.12
C PRO A 91 -16.01 6.03 3.36
N THR A 92 -15.89 5.46 4.56
CA THR A 92 -16.01 6.17 5.84
C THR A 92 -14.76 5.95 6.69
N PRO A 93 -14.35 6.92 7.51
CA PRO A 93 -13.21 6.78 8.43
C PRO A 93 -13.31 5.54 9.33
N PHE A 94 -12.15 4.94 9.61
CA PHE A 94 -12.01 3.80 10.51
C PHE A 94 -10.59 3.78 11.09
N GLU A 95 -10.37 2.90 12.07
CA GLU A 95 -9.08 2.68 12.72
C GLU A 95 -8.72 1.19 12.65
N LEU A 96 -7.47 0.87 12.29
CA LEU A 96 -6.93 -0.50 12.37
C LEU A 96 -6.26 -0.68 13.74
N LYS A 97 -6.60 -1.77 14.43
CA LYS A 97 -6.04 -2.11 15.74
C LYS A 97 -5.40 -3.50 15.69
N VAL A 98 -4.26 -3.63 16.34
CA VAL A 98 -3.61 -4.93 16.59
C VAL A 98 -3.99 -5.36 18.00
N GLU A 99 -4.65 -6.50 18.12
CA GLU A 99 -4.97 -7.10 19.41
C GLU A 99 -3.98 -8.25 19.69
N PRO A 100 -3.39 -8.34 20.90
CA PRO A 100 -2.58 -9.48 21.28
C PRO A 100 -3.41 -10.77 21.26
N ALA A 101 -2.86 -11.86 20.74
CA ALA A 101 -3.43 -13.18 20.98
C ALA A 101 -3.26 -13.51 22.47
N GLY A 102 -4.38 -13.72 23.17
CA GLY A 102 -4.41 -14.10 24.59
C GLY A 102 -3.90 -15.50 24.86
#